data_AF-A0A2H5VCU4-F1
#
_entry.id   AF-A0A2H5VCU4-F1
#
_cell.length_a   1.000
_cell.length_b   1.000
_cell.length_c   1.000
_cell.angle_alpha   90.00
_cell.angle_beta   90.00
_cell.angle_gamma   90.00
#
_symmetry.space_group_name_H-M   'P 1'
#
loop_
_entity.id
_entity.type
_entity.pdbx_description
1 polymer ?
#
loop_
_entity_poly.entity_id
_entity_poly.type
_entity_poly.pdbx_seq_one_letter_code
_entity_poly.pdbx_strand_id
1 'polypeptide(L)'
;MPVYKVNVLIENKPYISDPEGDTILKDLVLKGGYQQVRSIRVAKMLKVEVEAKSVEDAREMVRRMCDELRLYNPMLSICRVE
;
A
#
# COMPACT_ATOMS: atom_id res chain seq x y z
N MET A 1 23.49 -4.48 12.75
CA MET A 1 22.52 -3.63 13.50
C MET A 1 21.27 -4.48 13.75
N PRO A 2 20.33 -4.14 14.67
CA PRO A 2 19.08 -4.91 14.76
C PRO A 2 18.30 -4.87 13.45
N VAL A 3 17.61 -5.96 13.12
CA VAL A 3 16.75 -6.08 11.95
C VAL A 3 15.31 -5.71 12.34
N TYR A 4 14.70 -4.80 11.59
CA TYR A 4 13.33 -4.37 11.76
C TYR A 4 12.49 -4.80 10.56
N LYS A 5 11.21 -5.09 10.83
CA LYS A 5 10.20 -5.33 9.81
C LYS A 5 9.35 -4.07 9.66
N VAL A 6 9.31 -3.53 8.45
CA VAL A 6 8.56 -2.33 8.10
C VAL A 6 7.57 -2.67 7.00
N ASN A 7 6.32 -2.27 7.18
CA ASN A 7 5.28 -2.46 6.17
C ASN A 7 5.14 -1.17 5.36
N VAL A 8 5.00 -1.30 4.04
CA VAL A 8 4.70 -0.18 3.16
C VAL A 8 3.43 -0.47 2.39
N LEU A 9 2.45 0.42 2.53
CA LEU A 9 1.21 0.40 1.78
C LEU A 9 1.27 1.44 0.67
N ILE A 10 1.10 0.99 -0.58
CA ILE A 10 1.00 1.85 -1.75
C ILE A 10 -0.37 1.63 -2.38
N GLU A 11 -1.18 2.68 -2.43
CA GLU A 11 -2.50 2.65 -3.06
C GLU A 11 -2.71 3.85 -3.96
N ASN A 12 -3.59 3.73 -4.96
CA ASN A 12 -4.01 4.90 -5.74
C ASN A 12 -4.63 5.95 -4.82
N LYS A 13 -4.60 7.22 -5.22
CA LYS A 13 -5.34 8.28 -4.52
C LYS A 13 -6.85 8.04 -4.63
N PRO A 14 -7.67 8.49 -3.67
CA PRO A 14 -9.11 8.19 -3.65
C PRO A 14 -9.87 8.59 -4.93
N TYR A 15 -9.44 9.66 -5.59
CA TYR A 15 -10.04 10.18 -6.82
C TYR A 15 -9.51 9.52 -8.11
N ILE A 16 -8.49 8.66 -8.02
CA ILE A 16 -7.99 7.86 -9.13
C ILE A 16 -8.77 6.55 -9.17
N SER A 17 -9.22 6.18 -10.36
CA SER A 17 -9.94 4.92 -10.60
C SER A 17 -9.10 3.72 -10.20
N ASP A 18 -9.77 2.69 -9.67
CA ASP A 18 -9.18 1.40 -9.36
C ASP A 18 -9.99 0.29 -10.03
N PRO A 19 -9.70 0.00 -11.32
CA PRO A 19 -10.43 -1.00 -12.08
C PRO A 19 -10.34 -2.42 -11.49
N GLU A 20 -9.25 -2.74 -10.78
CA GLU A 20 -9.06 -4.03 -10.13
C GLU A 20 -10.03 -4.18 -8.95
N GLY A 21 -10.07 -3.17 -8.07
CA GLY A 21 -11.04 -3.12 -6.97
C GLY A 21 -12.49 -3.18 -7.44
N ASP A 22 -12.81 -2.44 -8.51
CA ASP A 22 -14.15 -2.46 -9.12
C ASP A 22 -14.53 -3.84 -9.66
N THR A 23 -13.58 -4.55 -10.28
CA THR A 23 -13.79 -5.90 -10.82
C THR A 23 -14.01 -6.90 -9.68
N ILE A 24 -13.19 -6.86 -8.63
CA ILE A 24 -13.36 -7.72 -7.44
C ILE A 24 -14.74 -7.49 -6.81
N LEU A 25 -15.14 -6.23 -6.66
CA LEU A 25 -16.44 -5.88 -6.11
C LEU A 25 -17.57 -6.47 -6.94
N LYS A 26 -17.61 -6.16 -8.24
CA LYS A 26 -18.73 -6.53 -9.13
C LYS A 26 -18.78 -8.01 -9.41
N ASP A 27 -17.64 -8.60 -9.76
CA ASP A 27 -17.61 -9.95 -10.34
C ASP A 27 -17.42 -11.06 -9.31
N LEU A 28 -16.91 -10.75 -8.12
CA LEU A 28 -16.73 -11.75 -7.06
C LEU A 28 -17.64 -11.45 -5.87
N VAL A 29 -17.56 -10.26 -5.29
CA VAL A 29 -18.17 -9.99 -3.98
C VAL A 29 -19.69 -9.82 -4.08
N LEU A 30 -20.18 -8.98 -4.99
CA LEU A 30 -21.61 -8.78 -5.18
C LEU A 30 -22.27 -10.02 -5.78
N LYS A 31 -21.65 -10.65 -6.80
CA LYS A 31 -22.14 -11.92 -7.35
C LYS A 31 -22.13 -13.06 -6.32
N GLY A 32 -21.20 -13.03 -5.37
CA GLY A 32 -21.13 -13.96 -4.23
C GLY A 32 -22.17 -13.71 -3.14
N GLY A 33 -23.06 -12.71 -3.29
CA GLY A 33 -24.15 -12.44 -2.36
C GLY A 33 -23.84 -11.42 -1.26
N TYR A 34 -22.64 -10.84 -1.22
CA TYR A 34 -22.23 -9.85 -0.21
C TYR A 34 -22.68 -8.43 -0.58
N GLN A 35 -23.99 -8.23 -0.69
CA GLN A 35 -24.61 -6.98 -1.15
C GLN A 35 -24.35 -5.77 -0.23
N GLN A 36 -23.92 -5.99 1.02
CA GLN A 36 -23.57 -4.92 1.96
C GLN A 36 -22.21 -4.25 1.67
N VAL A 37 -21.34 -4.87 0.86
CA VAL A 37 -20.03 -4.31 0.53
C VAL A 37 -20.20 -3.23 -0.53
N ARG A 38 -19.76 -2.00 -0.24
CA ARG A 38 -20.02 -0.82 -1.10
C ARG A 38 -18.84 -0.44 -1.98
N SER A 39 -17.62 -0.76 -1.59
CA SER A 39 -16.41 -0.43 -2.33
C SER A 39 -15.27 -1.38 -1.97
N ILE A 40 -14.39 -1.63 -2.94
CA ILE A 40 -13.12 -2.33 -2.75
C ILE A 40 -12.04 -1.51 -3.43
N ARG A 41 -10.92 -1.36 -2.74
CA ARG A 41 -9.72 -0.69 -3.23
C ARG A 41 -8.53 -1.61 -3.04
N VAL A 42 -7.71 -1.73 -4.07
CA VAL A 42 -6.49 -2.53 -4.06
C VAL A 42 -5.31 -1.65 -3.66
N ALA A 43 -4.48 -2.21 -2.78
CA ALA A 43 -3.24 -1.62 -2.34
C ALA A 43 -2.13 -2.67 -2.44
N LYS A 44 -0.93 -2.22 -2.78
CA LYS A 44 0.28 -3.04 -2.75
C LYS A 44 0.92 -2.95 -1.37
N MET A 45 1.17 -4.11 -0.75
CA MET A 45 1.90 -4.24 0.50
C MET A 45 3.34 -4.68 0.22
N LEU A 46 4.33 -3.90 0.64
CA LEU A 46 5.73 -4.31 0.69
C LEU A 46 6.08 -4.63 2.13
N LYS A 47 6.62 -5.82 2.37
CA LYS A 47 7.16 -6.22 3.67
C LYS A 47 8.67 -6.12 3.58
N VAL A 48 9.25 -5.13 4.24
CA VAL A 48 10.67 -4.80 4.15
C VAL A 48 11.36 -5.23 5.44
N GLU A 49 12.45 -5.98 5.31
CA GLU A 49 13.37 -6.26 6.41
C GLU A 49 14.60 -5.37 6.24
N VAL A 50 14.92 -4.58 7.26
CA VAL A 50 15.98 -3.56 7.19
C VAL A 50 16.81 -3.54 8.47
N GLU A 51 18.13 -3.44 8.33
CA GLU A 51 19.02 -3.18 9.45
C GLU A 51 19.05 -1.68 9.77
N ALA A 52 18.73 -1.31 11.02
CA ALA A 52 18.66 0.10 11.43
C ALA A 52 19.12 0.29 12.88
N LYS A 53 19.32 1.53 13.31
CA LYS A 53 19.73 1.83 14.70
C LYS A 53 18.54 1.84 15.66
N SER A 54 17.37 2.23 15.17
CA SER A 54 16.09 2.24 15.91
C SER A 54 14.92 1.97 14.97
N VAL A 55 13.71 1.86 15.51
CA VAL A 55 12.48 1.71 14.73
C VAL A 55 12.21 2.96 13.87
N GLU A 56 12.49 4.14 14.40
CA GLU A 56 12.34 5.43 13.70
C GLU A 56 13.31 5.54 12.53
N ASP A 57 14.57 5.15 12.75
CA ASP A 57 15.61 5.10 11.71
C ASP A 57 15.22 4.12 10.58
N ALA A 58 14.68 2.95 10.94
CA ALA A 58 14.15 1.98 9.98
C ALA A 58 13.01 2.58 9.13
N ARG A 59 12.02 3.24 9.77
CA ARG A 59 10.90 3.87 9.06
C ARG A 59 11.36 5.00 8.14
N GLU A 60 12.27 5.86 8.59
CA GLU A 60 12.79 6.96 7.79
C GLU A 60 13.63 6.46 6.60
N MET A 61 14.45 5.43 6.81
CA MET A 61 15.20 4.78 5.73
C MET A 61 14.27 4.19 4.67
N VAL A 62 13.26 3.42 5.09
CA VAL A 62 12.28 2.80 4.18
C VAL A 62 11.46 3.86 3.44
N ARG A 63 11.05 4.94 4.13
CA ARG A 63 10.36 6.07 3.49
C ARG A 63 11.21 6.71 2.40
N ARG A 64 12.48 7.04 2.70
CA ARG A 64 13.42 7.60 1.72
C ARG A 64 13.61 6.66 0.53
N MET A 65 13.78 5.37 0.78
CA MET A 65 13.87 4.35 -0.27
C MET A 65 12.64 4.37 -1.19
N CYS A 66 11.42 4.46 -0.64
CA CYS A 66 10.20 4.55 -1.44
C CYS A 66 10.14 5.80 -2.32
N ASP A 67 10.57 6.94 -1.78
CA ASP A 67 10.56 8.23 -2.47
C ASP A 67 11.66 8.33 -3.55
N GLU A 68 12.90 7.98 -3.22
CA GLU A 68 14.08 8.09 -4.09
C GLU A 68 14.03 7.10 -5.24
N LEU A 69 13.65 5.86 -4.98
CA LEU A 69 13.55 4.81 -6.01
C LEU A 69 12.23 4.84 -6.78
N ARG A 70 11.37 5.84 -6.53
CA ARG A 70 10.07 6.00 -7.20
C ARG A 70 9.22 4.72 -7.14
N LEU A 71 9.15 4.08 -5.97
CA LEU A 71 8.34 2.86 -5.77
C LEU A 71 6.83 3.11 -5.90
N TYR A 72 6.43 4.38 -5.89
CA TYR A 72 5.09 4.85 -6.16
C TYR A 72 5.14 6.15 -6.97
N ASN A 73 4.03 6.50 -7.63
CA ASN A 73 3.90 7.79 -8.32
C ASN A 73 3.16 8.77 -7.40
N PRO A 74 3.80 9.82 -6.86
CA PRO A 74 3.16 10.73 -5.90
C PRO A 74 2.01 11.56 -6.50
N MET A 75 1.92 11.65 -7.83
CA MET A 75 0.76 12.28 -8.48
C MET A 75 -0.48 11.39 -8.42
N LEU A 76 -0.30 10.07 -8.54
CA LEU A 76 -1.40 9.10 -8.70
C LEU A 76 -1.68 8.27 -7.45
N SER A 77 -0.69 8.11 -6.56
CA SER A 77 -0.72 7.15 -5.46
C SER A 77 -0.21 7.76 -4.15
N ILE A 78 -0.57 7.11 -3.05
CA ILE A 78 -0.18 7.43 -1.68
C ILE A 78 0.69 6.29 -1.17
N CYS A 79 1.79 6.63 -0.51
CA CYS A 79 2.68 5.69 0.17
C CYS A 79 2.57 5.92 1.68
N ARG A 80 2.25 4.87 2.45
CA ARG A 80 2.24 4.87 3.92
C ARG A 80 3.26 3.85 4.42
N VAL A 81 4.13 4.27 5.33
CA VAL A 81 5.14 3.43 5.97
C VAL A 81 4.71 3.20 7.41
N GLU A 82 4.51 1.94 7.78
CA GLU A 82 4.00 1.45 9.07
C GLU A 82 5.01 0.56 9.78
#